data_AF-A0A937HWZ1-F1
#
_entry.id   AF-A0A937HWZ1-F1
#
_cell.length_a   1.000
_cell.length_b   1.000
_cell.length_c   1.000
_cell.angle_alpha   90.00
_cell.angle_beta   90.00
_cell.angle_gamma   90.00
#
_symmetry.space_group_name_H-M   'P 1'
#
loop_
_entity.id
_entity.type
_entity.pdbx_description
1 polymer ?
#
loop_
_entity_poly.entity_id
_entity_poly.type
_entity_poly.pdbx_seq_one_letter_code
_entity_poly.pdbx_strand_id
1 'polypeptide(L)' 'MSETLRDACRASLDAAGKTYHYYSLAALAKTYPALEKLPYSLKVLLENLLRNEDGGSVTKADI' A
#
# COMPACT_ATOMS: atom_id res chain seq x y z
N MET A 1 11.11 16.63 -2.98
CA MET A 1 11.17 15.25 -2.48
C MET A 1 9.73 14.77 -2.38
N SER A 2 9.21 14.15 -3.44
CA SER A 2 7.81 13.71 -3.47
C SER A 2 7.70 12.46 -2.59
N GLU A 3 7.26 12.61 -1.34
CA GLU A 3 6.97 11.47 -0.46
C GLU A 3 5.88 10.62 -1.12
N THR A 4 6.19 9.37 -1.49
CA THR A 4 5.24 8.42 -2.10
C THR A 4 4.30 7.86 -1.03
N LEU A 5 3.08 7.43 -1.41
CA LEU A 5 2.17 6.73 -0.47
C LEU A 5 2.77 5.38 -0.04
N ARG A 6 3.59 4.79 -0.91
CA ARG A 6 4.41 3.61 -0.68
C ARG A 6 5.28 3.71 0.57
N ASP A 7 6.05 4.78 0.73
CA ASP A 7 6.90 4.95 1.93
C ASP A 7 6.07 5.12 3.20
N ALA A 8 4.95 5.85 3.13
CA ALA A 8 4.05 6.04 4.27
C ALA A 8 3.36 4.75 4.72
N CYS A 9 3.16 3.79 3.81
CA CYS A 9 2.47 2.52 4.10
C CYS A 9 3.42 1.32 4.26
N ARG A 10 4.73 1.51 4.17
CA ARG A 10 5.70 0.42 4.25
C ARG A 10 5.71 -0.19 5.66
N ALA A 11 5.47 -1.49 5.74
CA ALA A 11 5.50 -2.27 6.97
C ALA A 11 6.36 -3.52 6.81
N SER A 12 6.82 -4.06 7.94
CA SER A 12 7.60 -5.29 8.00
C SER A 12 6.83 -6.33 8.82
N LEU A 13 6.88 -7.58 8.36
CA LEU A 13 6.31 -8.74 9.04
C LEU A 13 7.42 -9.74 9.28
N ASP A 14 7.74 -9.98 10.54
CA ASP A 14 8.66 -11.04 10.94
C ASP A 14 7.90 -12.35 11.13
N ALA A 15 8.17 -13.32 10.26
CA ALA A 15 7.53 -14.63 10.27
C ALA A 15 8.57 -15.73 10.03
N ALA A 16 8.58 -16.74 10.90
CA ALA A 16 9.48 -17.90 10.80
C ALA A 16 10.98 -17.53 10.62
N GLY A 17 11.44 -16.48 11.31
CA GLY A 17 12.83 -16.00 11.22
C GLY A 17 13.18 -15.27 9.92
N LYS A 18 12.19 -14.89 9.12
CA LYS A 18 12.35 -14.07 7.91
C LYS A 18 11.54 -12.78 8.03
N THR A 19 12.16 -11.68 7.61
CA THR A 19 11.49 -10.38 7.54
C THR A 19 10.92 -10.19 6.14
N TYR A 20 9.60 -10.02 6.07
CA TYR A 20 8.87 -9.71 4.84
C TYR A 20 8.48 -8.24 4.85
N HIS A 21 8.56 -7.58 3.69
CA HIS A 21 8.06 -6.22 3.54
C HIS A 21 6.72 -6.24 2.80
N TYR A 22 5.77 -5.46 3.30
CA TYR A 22 4.45 -5.31 2.70
C TYR A 22 3.96 -3.86 2.83
N TYR A 23 2.93 -3.51 2.06
CA TYR A 23 2.32 -2.18 2.11
C TYR A 23 0.97 -2.28 2.80
N SER A 24 0.87 -1.66 3.98
CA SER A 24 -0.29 -1.78 4.85
C SER A 24 -1.46 -0.93 4.35
N LEU A 25 -2.48 -1.59 3.80
CA LEU A 25 -3.76 -0.94 3.45
C LEU A 25 -4.45 -0.33 4.68
N ALA A 26 -4.20 -0.87 5.88
CA ALA A 26 -4.74 -0.31 7.11
C ALA A 26 -4.11 1.05 7.46
N ALA A 27 -2.82 1.25 7.11
CA ALA A 27 -2.19 2.56 7.23
C ALA A 27 -2.83 3.57 6.26
N LEU A 28 -3.10 3.14 5.02
CA LEU A 28 -3.78 3.96 4.02
C LEU A 28 -5.25 4.26 4.41
N ALA A 29 -5.93 3.30 5.03
CA ALA A 29 -7.31 3.45 5.48
C ALA A 29 -7.50 4.51 6.58
N LYS A 30 -6.44 4.85 7.32
CA LYS A 30 -6.47 6.00 8.26
C LYS A 30 -6.70 7.32 7.54
N THR A 31 -6.18 7.45 6.33
CA THR A 31 -6.37 8.62 5.46
C THR A 31 -7.62 8.46 4.60
N TYR A 32 -7.89 7.23 4.13
CA TYR A 32 -8.99 6.90 3.23
C TYR A 32 -9.88 5.80 3.84
N PRO A 33 -10.80 6.15 4.76
CA PRO A 33 -11.63 5.16 5.47
C PRO A 33 -12.57 4.36 4.56
N ALA A 34 -12.84 4.84 3.33
CA ALA A 34 -13.59 4.08 2.33
C ALA A 34 -12.91 2.76 1.92
N LEU A 35 -11.59 2.64 2.10
CA LEU A 35 -10.83 1.44 1.73
C LEU A 35 -11.22 0.21 2.56
N GLU A 36 -11.72 0.40 3.78
CA GLU A 36 -12.17 -0.70 4.64
C GLU A 36 -13.37 -1.44 4.01
N LYS A 37 -14.20 -0.72 3.27
CA LYS A 37 -15.41 -1.24 2.60
C LYS A 37 -15.14 -1.85 1.22
N LEU A 38 -13.92 -1.77 0.72
CA LEU A 38 -13.58 -2.33 -0.59
C LEU A 38 -13.72 -3.87 -0.59
N PRO A 39 -14.26 -4.45 -1.67
CA PRO A 39 -14.16 -5.88 -1.96
C PRO A 39 -12.71 -6.36 -1.90
N TYR A 40 -12.50 -7.60 -1.48
CA TYR A 40 -11.16 -8.18 -1.31
C TYR A 40 -10.32 -8.15 -2.59
N SER A 41 -10.93 -8.37 -3.76
CA SER A 41 -10.24 -8.29 -5.05
C SER A 41 -9.63 -6.91 -5.31
N LEU A 42 -10.36 -5.84 -5.00
CA LEU A 42 -9.88 -4.48 -5.17
C LEU A 42 -8.79 -4.11 -4.16
N LYS A 43 -8.87 -4.64 -2.92
CA LYS A 43 -7.80 -4.48 -1.93
C LYS A 43 -6.48 -5.10 -2.43
N VAL A 44 -6.55 -6.26 -3.08
CA VAL A 44 -5.35 -6.90 -3.68
C VAL A 44 -4.78 -6.06 -4.82
N LEU A 45 -5.63 -5.53 -5.71
CA LEU A 45 -5.16 -4.65 -6.79
C LEU A 45 -4.53 -3.37 -6.23
N LEU A 46 -5.16 -2.76 -5.23
CA LEU A 46 -4.66 -1.55 -4.57
C LEU A 46 -3.28 -1.75 -3.92
N GLU A 47 -3.07 -2.87 -3.23
CA GLU A 47 -1.76 -3.19 -2.67
C GLU A 47 -0.71 -3.39 -3.76
N ASN A 48 -1.07 -4.01 -4.89
CA ASN A 48 -0.16 -4.11 -6.03
C ASN A 48 0.19 -2.73 -6.62
N LEU A 49 -0.76 -1.79 -6.66
CA LEU A 49 -0.48 -0.43 -7.10
C LEU A 49 0.47 0.28 -6.14
N LEU A 50 0.22 0.21 -4.83
CA LEU A 50 1.12 0.77 -3.80
C LEU A 50 2.53 0.20 -3.87
N ARG A 51 2.66 -1.10 -4.12
CA ARG A 51 3.95 -1.78 -4.25
C ARG A 51 4.77 -1.26 -5.43
N ASN A 52 4.10 -0.87 -6.51
CA ASN A 52 4.70 -0.41 -7.75
C ASN A 52 4.65 1.12 -7.92
N GLU A 53 4.23 1.88 -6.90
CA GLU A 53 4.30 3.34 -6.94
C GLU A 53 5.76 3.77 -7.08
N ASP A 54 6.06 4.31 -8.24
CA ASP A 54 7.37 4.77 -8.68
C ASP A 54 7.32 6.22 -9.19
N GLY A 55 6.13 6.84 -9.21
CA GLY A 55 5.91 8.20 -9.69
C GLY A 55 6.00 8.34 -11.22
N GLY A 56 6.23 7.25 -11.93
CA GLY A 56 6.30 7.20 -13.40
C GLY A 56 5.17 6.36 -13.98
N SER A 57 5.17 5.06 -13.68
CA SER A 57 4.15 4.12 -14.18
C SER A 57 2.93 4.07 -13.27
N VAL A 58 3.13 4.22 -11.96
CA VAL A 58 2.06 4.35 -10.97
C VAL A 58 2.33 5.57 -10.12
N THR A 59 1.40 6.51 -10.15
CA THR A 59 1.44 7.76 -9.40
C THR A 59 0.43 7.73 -8.26
N LYS A 60 0.52 8.71 -7.34
CA LYS A 60 -0.50 8.90 -6.31
C LYS A 60 -1.92 9.09 -6.85
N ALA A 61 -2.08 9.53 -8.11
CA ALA A 61 -3.39 9.71 -8.71
C ALA A 61 -4.04 8.40 -9.16
N ASP A 62 -3.23 7.33 -9.31
CA ASP A 62 -3.69 6.00 -9.71
C ASP A 62 -4.14 5.15 -8.51
N ILE A 63 -3.91 5.64 -7.29
CA ILE A 63 -4.12 4.97 -5.99
C ILE A 63 -5.28 5.62 -5.24
#